data_AF-R4KFV0-F1
#
_entry.id   AF-R4KFV0-F1
#
_cell.length_a   1.000
_cell.length_b   1.000
_cell.length_c   1.000
_cell.angle_alpha   90.00
_cell.angle_beta   90.00
_cell.angle_gamma   90.00
#
_symmetry.space_group_name_H-M   'P 1'
#
loop_
_entity.id
_entity.type
_entity.pdbx_description
1 polymer ?
#
loop_
_entity_poly.entity_id
_entity_poly.type
_entity_poly.pdbx_seq_one_letter_code
_entity_poly.pdbx_strand_id
1 'polypeptide(L)' 'MGYTFTWDDIEQICRNLGMKRQGKSAVWKGIGPDGIKRTCIIHAKHKGNVGSGLIHKIATKELKFASVEEMYHFFKGK' A
#
# COMPACT_ATOMS: atom_id res chain seq x y z
N MET A 1 -11.56 -16.49 -2.89
CA MET A 1 -12.13 -15.27 -2.30
C MET A 1 -11.13 -14.14 -2.50
N GLY A 2 -11.56 -12.98 -2.97
CA GLY A 2 -10.66 -11.86 -3.26
C GLY A 2 -10.45 -10.95 -2.06
N TYR A 3 -9.23 -10.50 -1.83
CA TYR A 3 -8.93 -9.47 -0.83
C TYR A 3 -9.36 -8.10 -1.37
N THR A 4 -10.14 -7.36 -0.57
CA THR A 4 -10.58 -6.00 -0.90
C THR A 4 -9.85 -5.00 -0.01
N PHE A 5 -9.38 -3.92 -0.62
CA PHE A 5 -8.71 -2.83 0.06
C PHE A 5 -9.31 -1.52 -0.39
N THR A 6 -9.50 -0.60 0.55
CA THR A 6 -9.82 0.79 0.27
C THR A 6 -8.52 1.60 0.11
N TRP A 7 -8.63 2.83 -0.41
CA TRP A 7 -7.48 3.73 -0.46
C TRP A 7 -6.97 4.11 0.94
N ASP A 8 -7.86 4.15 1.93
CA ASP A 8 -7.52 4.41 3.33
C ASP A 8 -6.70 3.24 3.93
N ASP A 9 -7.06 2.00 3.60
CA ASP A 9 -6.28 0.82 4.01
C ASP A 9 -4.85 0.87 3.44
N ILE A 10 -4.71 1.22 2.16
CA ILE A 10 -3.40 1.34 1.51
C ILE A 10 -2.56 2.48 2.14
N GLU A 11 -3.20 3.60 2.49
CA GLU A 11 -2.53 4.68 3.21
C GLU A 11 -2.03 4.21 4.57
N GLN A 12 -2.84 3.46 5.31
CA GLN A 12 -2.45 2.92 6.60
C GLN A 12 -1.32 1.89 6.49
N ILE A 13 -1.34 1.03 5.46
CA ILE A 13 -0.24 0.10 5.16
C ILE A 13 1.05 0.88 4.88
N CYS A 14 1.00 1.93 4.06
CA CYS A 14 2.17 2.77 3.80
C CYS A 14 2.73 3.39 5.09
N ARG A 15 1.87 3.89 5.98
CA ARG A 15 2.30 4.40 7.30
C ARG A 15 2.95 3.32 8.16
N ASN A 16 2.37 2.12 8.19
CA ASN A 16 2.92 0.97 8.93
C ASN A 16 4.30 0.54 8.39
N LEU A 17 4.52 0.69 7.08
CA LEU A 17 5.81 0.44 6.42
C LEU A 17 6.82 1.59 6.61
N GLY A 18 6.53 2.57 7.47
CA GLY A 18 7.42 3.72 7.71
C GLY A 18 7.49 4.70 6.54
N MET A 19 6.57 4.63 5.57
CA MET A 19 6.53 5.54 4.43
C MET A 19 5.90 6.87 4.82
N LYS A 20 6.39 7.94 4.18
CA LYS A 20 5.89 9.30 4.35
C LYS A 20 5.40 9.85 3.02
N ARG A 21 4.26 10.52 3.07
CA ARG A 21 3.73 11.29 1.95
C ARG A 21 4.70 12.40 1.56
N GLN A 22 4.96 12.54 0.26
CA GLN A 22 5.86 13.53 -0.28
C GLN A 22 5.10 14.83 -0.54
N GLY A 23 5.15 15.75 0.43
CA GLY A 23 4.49 17.06 0.34
C GLY A 23 2.99 16.96 0.07
N LYS A 24 2.48 17.75 -0.88
CA LYS A 24 1.07 17.76 -1.30
C LYS A 24 0.73 16.73 -2.40
N SER A 25 1.66 15.84 -2.75
CA SER A 25 1.47 14.87 -3.84
C SER A 25 0.69 13.62 -3.40
N ALA A 26 0.33 12.77 -4.35
CA ALA A 26 -0.20 11.42 -4.09
C ALA A 26 0.91 10.38 -3.80
N VAL A 27 2.17 10.80 -3.82
CA VAL A 27 3.32 9.89 -3.75
C VAL A 27 3.74 9.67 -2.30
N TRP A 28 3.88 8.41 -1.93
CA TRP A 28 4.39 7.93 -0.66
C TRP A 28 5.74 7.27 -0.89
N LYS A 29 6.74 7.64 -0.09
CA LYS A 29 8.09 7.06 -0.15
C LYS A 29 8.61 6.78 1.23
N GLY A 30 9.38 5.71 1.37
CA GLY A 30 10.03 5.36 2.62
C GLY A 30 10.98 4.19 2.46
N ILE A 31 11.78 3.97 3.49
CA ILE A 31 12.58 2.77 3.66
C ILE A 31 11.88 1.98 4.76
N GLY A 32 11.45 0.77 4.44
CA GLY A 32 10.86 -0.10 5.45
C GLY A 32 11.90 -0.55 6.48
N PRO A 33 11.47 -1.15 7.60
CA PRO A 33 12.37 -1.72 8.61
C PRO A 33 13.26 -2.84 8.06
N ASP A 34 12.86 -3.43 6.94
CA ASP A 34 13.62 -4.41 6.15
C ASP A 34 14.69 -3.80 5.23
N GLY A 35 14.87 -2.48 5.24
CA GLY A 35 15.84 -1.77 4.40
C GLY A 35 15.40 -1.57 2.95
N ILE A 36 14.17 -1.98 2.57
CA ILE A 36 13.69 -1.87 1.19
C ILE A 36 13.10 -0.48 0.95
N LYS A 37 13.61 0.20 -0.09
CA LYS A 37 13.05 1.45 -0.61
C LYS A 37 11.74 1.18 -1.34
N ARG A 38 10.65 1.75 -0.83
CA ARG A 38 9.30 1.63 -1.40
C ARG A 38 8.83 2.97 -1.92
N THR A 39 8.07 2.93 -3.01
CA THR A 39 7.37 4.09 -3.56
C THR A 39 5.99 3.64 -4.01
N CYS A 40 4.95 4.27 -3.47
CA CYS A 40 3.56 3.98 -3.79
C CYS A 40 2.82 5.26 -4.14
N ILE A 41 1.87 5.18 -5.07
CA ILE A 41 1.05 6.34 -5.46
C ILE A 41 -0.38 6.09 -4.99
N ILE A 42 -0.81 6.83 -3.98
CA ILE A 42 -2.13 6.72 -3.36
C ILE A 42 -2.97 7.93 -3.77
N HIS A 43 -3.96 7.68 -4.63
CA HIS A 43 -4.95 8.69 -4.99
C HIS A 43 -6.09 8.72 -3.96
N ALA A 44 -5.76 9.08 -2.72
CA ALA A 44 -6.66 9.07 -1.54
C ALA A 44 -7.95 9.92 -1.68
N LYS A 45 -8.13 10.65 -2.78
CA LYS A 45 -9.37 11.40 -3.07
C LYS A 45 -10.48 10.55 -3.67
N HIS A 46 -10.19 9.32 -4.13
CA HIS A 46 -11.23 8.41 -4.64
C HIS A 46 -11.84 7.62 -3.48
N LYS A 47 -13.16 7.75 -3.29
CA LYS A 47 -13.91 6.91 -2.35
C LYS A 47 -14.19 5.55 -2.97
N GLY A 48 -13.99 4.48 -2.21
CA GLY A 48 -14.35 3.11 -2.59
C GLY A 48 -13.18 2.12 -2.57
N ASN A 49 -13.47 0.91 -3.06
CA ASN A 49 -12.51 -0.17 -3.13
C ASN A 49 -11.54 0.05 -4.30
N VAL A 50 -10.28 -0.29 -4.08
CA VAL A 50 -9.28 -0.34 -5.12
C VAL A 50 -9.58 -1.55 -6.01
N GLY A 51 -9.52 -1.38 -7.34
CA GLY A 51 -9.75 -2.48 -8.27
C GLY A 51 -8.72 -3.59 -8.08
N SER A 52 -9.13 -4.85 -8.24
CA SER A 52 -8.29 -6.04 -7.99
C SER A 52 -6.96 -6.04 -8.74
N GLY A 53 -6.95 -5.65 -10.02
CA GLY A 53 -5.72 -5.54 -10.81
C GLY A 53 -4.78 -4.44 -10.32
N LEU A 54 -5.35 -3.35 -9.78
CA LEU A 54 -4.57 -2.25 -9.22
C LEU A 54 -4.00 -2.62 -7.85
N ILE A 55 -4.76 -3.33 -7.01
CA ILE A 55 -4.27 -3.89 -5.74
C ILE A 55 -3.07 -4.79 -5.98
N HIS A 56 -3.16 -5.69 -6.98
CA HIS A 56 -2.06 -6.60 -7.30
C HIS A 56 -0.78 -5.84 -7.71
N LYS A 57 -0.93 -4.78 -8.50
CA LYS A 57 0.19 -3.90 -8.89
C LYS A 57 0.78 -3.18 -7.67
N ILE A 58 -0.06 -2.63 -6.80
CA ILE A 58 0.37 -1.92 -5.60
C ILE A 58 1.13 -2.86 -4.66
N ALA A 59 0.56 -4.02 -4.35
CA ALA A 59 1.17 -5.01 -3.46
C ALA A 59 2.57 -5.43 -3.96
N THR A 60 2.65 -5.89 -5.21
CA THR A 60 3.88 -6.52 -5.74
C THR A 60 4.91 -5.54 -6.26
N LYS A 61 4.49 -4.49 -6.99
CA LYS A 61 5.43 -3.58 -7.65
C LYS A 61 5.81 -2.39 -6.78
N GLU A 62 4.86 -1.82 -6.07
CA GLU A 62 5.03 -0.56 -5.32
C GLU A 62 5.46 -0.81 -3.86
N LEU A 63 4.75 -1.70 -3.18
CA LEU A 63 4.98 -2.04 -1.78
C LEU A 63 5.88 -3.26 -1.59
N LYS A 64 6.23 -3.97 -2.67
CA LYS A 64 7.19 -5.08 -2.68
C LYS A 64 6.82 -6.25 -1.75
N PHE A 65 5.53 -6.51 -1.58
CA PHE A 65 5.04 -7.77 -1.04
C PHE A 65 5.13 -8.86 -2.11
N ALA A 66 5.30 -10.12 -1.71
CA ALA A 66 5.23 -11.30 -2.55
C ALA A 66 3.82 -11.51 -3.13
N SER A 67 2.77 -11.16 -2.38
CA SER A 67 1.38 -11.31 -2.83
C SER A 67 0.43 -10.32 -2.17
N VAL A 68 -0.79 -10.23 -2.71
CA VAL A 68 -1.89 -9.46 -2.10
C VAL A 68 -2.29 -10.07 -0.74
N GLU A 69 -2.15 -11.38 -0.60
CA GLU A 69 -2.40 -12.10 0.64
C GLU A 69 -1.38 -11.74 1.72
N GLU A 70 -0.08 -11.68 1.40
CA GLU A 70 0.93 -11.23 2.35
C GLU A 70 0.66 -9.78 2.79
N MET A 71 0.29 -8.90 1.85
CA MET A 71 -0.11 -7.53 2.17
C MET A 71 -1.34 -7.50 3.10
N TYR A 72 -2.31 -8.39 2.90
CA TYR A 72 -3.48 -8.52 3.76
C TYR A 72 -3.10 -8.97 5.17
N HIS A 73 -2.27 -10.00 5.29
CA HIS A 73 -1.77 -10.49 6.58
C HIS A 73 -0.92 -9.44 7.29
N PHE A 74 -0.11 -8.67 6.57
CA PHE A 74 0.62 -7.55 7.17
C PHE A 74 -0.32 -6.46 7.71
N PHE A 75 -1.43 -6.20 7.01
CA PHE A 75 -2.40 -5.19 7.43
C PHE A 75 -3.28 -5.65 8.59
N LYS A 76 -3.76 -6.90 8.55
CA LYS A 76 -4.68 -7.49 9.53
C LYS A 76 -4.00 -8.21 10.69
N GLY A 77 -2.76 -8.64 10.51
CA GLY A 77 -1.93 -9.30 11.53
C GLY A 77 -1.26 -8.31 12.49
N LYS A 78 -1.83 -7.11 12.62
CA LYS A 78 -1.60 -6.23 13.77
C LYS A 78 -2.50 -6.64 14.92
#